data_AF-A0A8H8IMW1-F1
#
_entry.id   AF-A0A8H8IMW1-F1
#
_cell.length_a   1.000
_cell.length_b   1.000
_cell.length_c   1.000
_cell.angle_alpha   90.00
_cell.angle_beta   90.00
_cell.angle_gamma   90.00
#
_symmetry.space_group_name_H-M   'P 1'
#
loop_
_entity.id
_entity.type
_entity.pdbx_description
1 polymer ?
#
loop_
_entity_poly.entity_id
_entity_poly.type
_entity_poly.pdbx_seq_one_letter_code
_entity_poly.pdbx_strand_id
1 'polypeptide(L)'
;MRTHNVFHINLLTPFPEDKDFHRRQARPPPIVTEEGEEEYKVDHVVAWEQQKNGLYYQIRWKGYDPIEDTMERADKIAELSQIMEDLLKRHPKAPVPKNYKHPGKEYK
;
A
#
# COMPACT_ATOMS: atom_id res chain seq x y z
N MET A 1 -13.60 -9.73 -30.31
CA MET A 1 -13.62 -8.26 -30.28
C MET A 1 -13.96 -7.86 -28.84
N ARG A 2 -13.00 -7.30 -28.08
CA ARG A 2 -13.26 -6.80 -26.72
C ARG A 2 -13.56 -5.31 -26.85
N THR A 3 -14.84 -4.96 -26.77
CA THR A 3 -15.28 -3.57 -26.81
C THR A 3 -14.89 -2.92 -25.48
N HIS A 4 -13.92 -2.01 -25.49
CA HIS A 4 -13.64 -1.17 -24.34
C HIS A 4 -14.79 -0.15 -24.20
N ASN A 5 -15.15 0.20 -22.97
CA ASN A 5 -16.18 1.20 -22.72
C ASN A 5 -15.62 2.58 -23.10
N VAL A 6 -15.87 3.02 -24.33
CA VAL A 6 -15.40 4.31 -24.87
C VAL A 6 -16.50 5.34 -24.60
N PHE A 7 -16.23 6.29 -23.71
CA PHE A 7 -17.07 7.47 -23.52
C PHE A 7 -16.38 8.70 -24.09
N HIS A 8 -17.16 9.65 -24.60
CA HIS A 8 -16.65 10.92 -25.10
C HIS A 8 -16.18 11.77 -23.91
N ILE A 9 -14.96 12.32 -23.96
CA ILE A 9 -14.36 13.09 -22.84
C ILE A 9 -15.25 14.26 -22.42
N ASN A 10 -15.94 14.91 -23.37
CA ASN A 10 -16.92 15.97 -23.09
C ASN A 10 -18.11 15.56 -22.20
N LEU A 11 -18.35 14.26 -21.97
CA LEU A 11 -19.37 13.78 -21.04
C LEU A 11 -18.87 13.69 -19.59
N LEU A 12 -17.56 13.84 -19.37
CA LEU A 12 -17.01 13.96 -18.03
C LEU A 12 -17.42 15.31 -17.43
N THR A 13 -18.07 15.26 -16.27
CA THR A 13 -18.34 16.44 -15.45
C THR A 13 -17.39 16.45 -14.25
N PRO A 14 -16.98 17.63 -13.75
CA PRO A 14 -16.20 17.71 -12.53
C PRO A 14 -16.92 16.98 -11.39
N PHE A 15 -16.18 16.15 -10.67
CA PHE A 15 -16.72 15.43 -9.52
C PHE A 15 -17.22 16.44 -8.48
N PRO A 16 -18.49 16.37 -8.02
CA PRO A 16 -19.01 17.29 -7.03
C PRO A 16 -18.28 17.10 -5.71
N GLU A 17 -17.80 18.20 -5.10
CA GLU A 17 -17.21 18.13 -3.77
C GLU A 17 -18.24 17.60 -2.76
N ASP A 18 -17.79 16.66 -1.94
CA ASP A 18 -18.62 16.03 -0.92
C ASP A 18 -18.72 16.95 0.31
N LYS A 19 -19.68 17.88 0.26
CA LYS A 19 -19.91 18.90 1.30
C LYS A 19 -20.54 18.34 2.57
N ASP A 20 -21.27 17.23 2.46
CA ASP A 20 -22.06 16.69 3.58
C ASP A 20 -21.22 15.78 4.48
N PHE A 21 -20.38 14.94 3.89
CA PHE A 21 -19.65 13.92 4.64
C PHE A 21 -18.15 14.21 4.76
N HIS A 22 -17.65 15.27 4.10
CA HIS A 22 -16.23 15.63 4.10
C HIS A 22 -15.34 14.40 3.85
N ARG A 23 -15.75 13.49 2.96
CA ARG A 23 -15.09 12.19 2.77
C ARG A 23 -13.62 12.30 2.38
N ARG A 24 -13.17 13.47 1.92
CA ARG A 24 -11.76 13.73 1.66
C ARG A 24 -11.07 14.19 2.94
N GLN A 25 -10.46 13.23 3.64
CA GLN A 25 -9.45 13.58 4.64
C GLN A 25 -8.29 14.27 3.94
N ALA A 26 -7.79 15.37 4.52
CA ALA A 26 -6.59 16.01 4.01
C ALA A 26 -5.45 14.99 4.06
N ARG A 27 -4.83 14.74 2.91
CA ARG A 27 -3.69 13.82 2.82
C ARG A 27 -2.59 14.32 3.76
N PRO A 28 -2.01 13.45 4.59
CA PRO A 28 -0.85 13.86 5.38
C PRO A 28 0.29 14.27 4.44
N PRO A 29 1.13 15.24 4.83
CA PRO A 29 2.29 15.60 4.03
C PRO A 29 3.29 14.43 3.99
N PRO A 30 4.01 14.24 2.87
CA PRO A 30 5.07 13.23 2.79
C PRO A 30 6.20 13.59 3.76
N ILE A 31 6.89 12.56 4.25
CA ILE A 31 8.16 12.71 4.95
C ILE A 31 9.24 12.82 3.87
N VAL A 32 10.05 13.87 3.89
CA VAL A 32 11.13 14.04 2.92
C VAL A 32 12.45 13.61 3.55
N THR A 33 13.15 12.65 2.93
CA THR A 33 14.47 12.19 3.38
C THR A 33 15.56 13.23 3.10
N GLU A 34 16.77 13.02 3.63
CA GLU A 34 17.92 13.90 3.37
C GLU A 34 18.30 13.94 1.87
N GLU A 35 18.01 12.87 1.15
CA GLU A 35 18.20 12.72 -0.30
C GLU A 35 17.06 13.33 -1.13
N GLY A 36 15.99 13.82 -0.49
CA GLY A 36 14.83 14.41 -1.14
C GLY A 36 13.79 13.39 -1.61
N GLU A 37 13.86 12.14 -1.14
CA GLU A 37 12.86 11.13 -1.46
C GLU A 37 11.63 11.27 -0.54
N GLU A 38 10.44 10.98 -1.07
CA GLU A 38 9.20 11.03 -0.30
C GLU A 38 8.89 9.67 0.33
N GLU A 39 8.76 9.64 1.65
CA GLU A 39 8.35 8.50 2.45
C GLU A 39 6.96 8.70 3.07
N TYR A 40 6.23 7.59 3.17
CA TYR A 40 4.87 7.55 3.67
C TYR A 40 4.75 6.51 4.78
N LYS A 41 3.94 6.80 5.80
CA LYS A 41 3.73 5.86 6.91
C LYS A 41 2.80 4.73 6.48
N VAL A 42 3.30 3.50 6.53
CA VAL A 42 2.49 2.28 6.37
C VAL A 42 1.57 2.12 7.59
N ASP A 43 0.30 1.80 7.35
CA ASP A 43 -0.64 1.38 8.39
C ASP A 43 -0.61 -0.15 8.55
N HIS A 44 -0.94 -0.90 7.49
CA HIS A 44 -0.84 -2.36 7.45
C HIS A 44 -0.88 -2.91 6.01
N VAL A 45 -0.56 -4.19 5.85
CA VAL A 45 -0.72 -4.92 4.58
C VAL A 45 -2.14 -5.47 4.49
N VAL A 46 -2.85 -5.18 3.40
CA VAL A 46 -4.24 -5.62 3.19
C VAL A 46 -4.37 -6.81 2.26
N ALA A 47 -3.43 -6.98 1.33
CA ALA A 47 -3.38 -8.09 0.39
C ALA A 47 -1.96 -8.31 -0.12
N TRP A 48 -1.77 -9.39 -0.88
CA TRP A 48 -0.49 -9.72 -1.51
C TRP A 48 -0.70 -10.41 -2.85
N GLU A 49 0.26 -10.24 -3.75
CA GLU A 49 0.26 -10.87 -5.07
C GLU A 49 1.65 -11.35 -5.44
N GLN A 50 1.74 -12.57 -5.99
CA GLN A 50 2.96 -13.09 -6.58
C GLN A 50 2.98 -12.72 -8.07
N GLN A 51 3.88 -11.81 -8.45
CA GLN A 51 4.10 -11.41 -9.84
C GLN A 51 5.35 -12.10 -10.41
N LYS A 52 5.56 -11.98 -11.72
CA LYS A 52 6.70 -12.59 -12.44
C LYS A 52 8.06 -12.18 -11.88
N ASN A 53 8.16 -10.95 -11.36
CA ASN A 53 9.38 -10.33 -10.88
C ASN A 53 9.49 -10.26 -9.35
N GLY A 54 8.52 -10.78 -8.59
CA GLY A 54 8.61 -10.79 -7.13
C GLY A 54 7.27 -10.83 -6.40
N LEU A 55 7.36 -10.81 -5.08
CA LEU A 55 6.21 -10.70 -4.18
C LEU A 55 5.90 -9.21 -3.94
N TYR A 56 4.63 -8.87 -4.07
CA TYR A 56 4.12 -7.52 -3.83
C TYR A 56 3.07 -7.54 -2.73
N TYR A 57 3.07 -6.50 -1.92
CA TYR A 57 2.09 -6.24 -0.88
C TYR A 57 1.26 -5.02 -1.24
N GLN A 58 -0.06 -5.15 -1.08
CA GLN A 58 -0.96 -4.01 -1.15
C GLN A 58 -0.92 -3.29 0.19
N ILE A 59 -0.47 -2.04 0.18
CA ILE A 59 -0.21 -1.25 1.38
C ILE A 59 -1.39 -0.33 1.66
N ARG A 60 -1.97 -0.45 2.87
CA ARG A 60 -2.80 0.61 3.44
C ARG A 60 -1.89 1.69 3.99
N TRP A 61 -1.99 2.90 3.45
CA TRP A 61 -1.25 4.06 3.94
C TRP A 61 -1.99 4.74 5.09
N LYS A 62 -1.24 5.15 6.13
CA LYS A 62 -1.82 5.77 7.31
C LYS A 62 -2.35 7.16 7.00
N GLY A 63 -3.65 7.36 7.20
CA GLY A 63 -4.32 8.64 6.90
C GLY A 63 -4.71 8.82 5.44
N TYR A 64 -4.67 7.74 4.64
CA TYR A 64 -5.16 7.72 3.27
C TYR A 64 -6.32 6.74 3.13
N ASP A 65 -7.15 6.99 2.12
CA ASP A 65 -8.24 6.12 1.76
C ASP A 65 -7.75 4.83 1.06
N PRO A 66 -8.52 3.73 1.14
CA PRO A 66 -8.21 2.48 0.43
C PRO A 66 -7.99 2.62 -1.07
N ILE A 67 -8.54 3.67 -1.68
CA ILE A 67 -8.37 3.96 -3.12
C ILE A 67 -6.93 4.36 -3.47
N GLU A 68 -6.16 4.82 -2.48
CA GLU A 68 -4.76 5.19 -2.62
C GLU A 68 -3.82 4.02 -2.26
N ASP A 69 -4.35 2.83 -1.93
CA ASP A 69 -3.53 1.66 -1.63
C ASP A 69 -2.68 1.29 -2.86
N THR A 70 -1.37 1.14 -2.67
CA THR A 70 -0.43 0.81 -3.75
C THR A 70 0.17 -0.59 -3.57
N MET A 71 0.64 -1.17 -4.68
CA MET A 71 1.37 -2.44 -4.69
C MET A 71 2.86 -2.18 -4.55
N GLU A 72 3.39 -2.36 -3.34
CA GLU A 72 4.81 -2.20 -3.04
C GLU A 72 5.55 -3.54 -3.03
N ARG A 73 6.83 -3.53 -3.41
CA ARG A 73 7.66 -4.74 -3.32
C ARG A 73 7.77 -5.18 -1.86
N ALA A 74 7.46 -6.45 -1.59
CA ALA A 74 7.53 -7.00 -0.23
C ALA A 74 8.93 -6.85 0.38
N ASP A 75 9.99 -6.89 -0.43
CA ASP A 75 11.37 -6.71 0.03
C ASP A 75 11.59 -5.34 0.72
N LYS A 76 10.89 -4.29 0.29
CA LYS A 76 10.95 -2.95 0.92
C LYS A 76 10.27 -2.91 2.29
N ILE A 77 9.26 -3.77 2.49
CA ILE A 77 8.43 -3.80 3.70
C ILE A 77 9.02 -4.77 4.74
N ALA A 78 9.88 -5.69 4.31
CA ALA A 78 10.48 -6.71 5.15
C ALA A 78 11.23 -6.15 6.38
N GLU A 79 11.78 -4.95 6.28
CA GLU A 79 12.50 -4.29 7.39
C GLU A 79 11.56 -3.70 8.44
N LEU A 80 10.28 -3.49 8.10
CA LEU A 80 9.25 -2.99 9.00
C LEU A 80 8.70 -4.14 9.86
N SER A 81 9.49 -4.58 10.85
CA SER A 81 9.17 -5.72 11.72
C SER A 81 7.76 -5.66 12.29
N GLN A 82 7.32 -4.50 12.78
CA GLN A 82 5.99 -4.33 13.35
C GLN A 82 4.86 -4.60 12.36
N ILE A 83 5.04 -4.19 11.09
CA ILE A 83 4.07 -4.42 10.01
C ILE A 83 4.06 -5.90 9.61
N MET A 84 5.24 -6.51 9.51
CA MET A 84 5.38 -7.92 9.16
C MET A 84 4.80 -8.84 10.25
N GLU A 85 4.99 -8.48 11.52
CA GLU A 85 4.36 -9.18 12.66
C GLU A 85 2.83 -9.08 12.62
N ASP A 86 2.28 -7.88 12.38
CA ASP A 86 0.84 -7.69 12.27
C ASP A 86 0.25 -8.49 11.10
N LEU A 87 0.92 -8.48 9.95
CA LEU A 87 0.56 -9.29 8.79
C LEU A 87 0.50 -10.78 9.14
N LEU A 88 1.55 -11.32 9.76
CA LEU A 88 1.61 -12.75 10.08
C LEU A 88 0.66 -13.14 11.21
N LYS A 89 0.37 -12.23 12.13
CA LYS A 89 -0.63 -12.43 13.18
C LYS A 89 -2.04 -12.53 12.61
N ARG A 90 -2.40 -11.63 11.68
CA ARG A 90 -3.72 -11.62 11.01
C ARG A 90 -3.84 -12.72 9.96
N HIS A 91 -2.76 -13.00 9.26
CA HIS A 91 -2.67 -13.93 8.15
C HIS A 91 -1.45 -14.86 8.28
N PRO A 92 -1.53 -15.92 9.10
CA PRO A 92 -0.40 -16.84 9.33
C PRO A 92 0.13 -17.57 8.09
N LYS A 93 -0.65 -17.59 6.99
CA LYS A 93 -0.29 -18.20 5.71
C LYS A 93 0.20 -17.17 4.67
N ALA A 94 0.35 -15.90 5.05
CA ALA A 94 0.84 -14.88 4.14
C ALA A 94 2.28 -15.24 3.67
N PRO A 95 2.59 -15.08 2.37
CA PRO A 95 3.95 -15.25 1.89
C PRO A 95 4.86 -14.17 2.48
N VAL A 96 6.10 -14.54 2.80
CA VAL A 96 7.13 -13.62 3.29
C VAL A 96 8.24 -13.46 2.26
N PRO A 97 8.80 -12.26 2.09
CA PRO A 97 9.93 -12.06 1.19
C PRO A 97 11.19 -12.72 1.77
N LYS A 98 12.15 -13.03 0.89
CA LYS A 98 13.36 -13.79 1.27
C LYS A 98 14.25 -13.06 2.27
N ASN A 99 14.21 -11.73 2.27
CA ASN A 99 15.02 -10.89 3.16
C ASN A 99 14.37 -10.67 4.54
N TYR A 100 13.15 -11.16 4.79
CA TYR A 100 12.51 -10.98 6.09
C TYR A 100 13.19 -11.83 7.18
N LYS A 101 13.80 -11.16 8.16
CA LYS A 101 14.38 -11.78 9.35
C LYS A 101 13.34 -11.74 10.47
N HIS A 102 12.88 -12.91 10.92
CA HIS A 102 11.97 -12.96 12.06
C HIS A 102 12.68 -12.39 13.31
N PRO A 103 12.06 -11.46 14.05
CA PRO A 103 12.69 -10.80 15.19
C PRO A 103 13.08 -11.75 16.32
N GLY A 104 12.51 -12.96 16.38
CA GLY A 104 12.88 -14.01 17.34
C GLY A 104 13.88 -15.06 16.83
N LYS A 105 14.42 -14.92 15.62
CA LYS A 105 15.41 -15.84 15.03
C LYS A 105 16.75 -15.14 14.81
N GLU A 106 17.38 -14.68 15.88
CA GLU A 106 18.83 -14.46 15.84
C GLU A 106 19.53 -15.81 15.86
N TYR A 107 20.21 -16.15 14.75
CA TYR A 107 21.14 -17.27 14.72
C TYR A 107 22.35 -16.86 15.55
N LYS A 108 22.60 -17.59 16.64
CA LYS A 108 23.90 -17.58 17.32
C LYS A 108 24.98 -18.15 16.41
#